data_AF-A0A967JQG5-F1
#
_entry.id   AF-A0A967JQG5-F1
#
_cell.length_a   1.000
_cell.length_b   1.000
_cell.length_c   1.000
_cell.angle_alpha   90.00
_cell.angle_beta   90.00
_cell.angle_gamma   90.00
#
_symmetry.space_group_name_H-M   'P 1'
#
loop_
_entity.id
_entity.type
_entity.pdbx_description
1 polymer ?
#
loop_
_entity_poly.entity_id
_entity_poly.type
_entity_poly.pdbx_seq_one_letter_code
_entity_poly.pdbx_strand_id
1 'polypeptide(L)' 'ADEALELLTRLWAERDVDFAGEHIRVSGLTIEPRPVQQPLPLWIGGDSEAAIRRTARLG' A
#
# COMPACT_ATOMS: atom_id res chain seq x y z
N ALA A 1 -6.10 2.12 7.33
CA ALA A 1 -5.00 1.12 7.32
C ALA A 1 -4.92 0.41 5.97
N ASP A 2 -6.01 -0.16 5.46
CA ASP A 2 -6.06 -0.78 4.12
C ASP A 2 -5.64 0.20 3.01
N GLU A 3 -6.22 1.40 3.01
CA GLU A 3 -5.90 2.44 2.01
C GLU A 3 -4.42 2.83 1.98
N ALA A 4 -3.78 2.89 3.15
CA ALA A 4 -2.37 3.27 3.24
C ALA A 4 -1.47 2.17 2.64
N LEU A 5 -1.81 0.90 2.84
CA LEU A 5 -1.08 -0.23 2.27
C LEU A 5 -1.25 -0.29 0.75
N GLU A 6 -2.48 -0.06 0.27
CA GLU A 6 -2.76 0.02 -1.18
C GLU A 6 -1.99 1.19 -1.82
N LEU A 7 -2.06 2.38 -1.22
CA LEU A 7 -1.35 3.55 -1.73
C LEU A 7 0.17 3.32 -1.74
N LEU A 8 0.75 2.79 -0.67
CA LEU A 8 2.19 2.54 -0.59
C LEU A 8 2.66 1.50 -1.62
N THR A 9 1.91 0.40 -1.78
CA THR A 9 2.24 -0.62 -2.78
C THR A 9 2.18 -0.07 -4.20
N ARG A 10 1.22 0.81 -4.52
CA ARG A 10 1.17 1.52 -5.79
C ARG A 10 2.34 2.50 -5.96
N LEU A 11 2.65 3.31 -4.95
CA LEU A 11 3.75 4.29 -5.01
C LEU A 11 5.13 3.66 -5.19
N TRP A 12 5.33 2.41 -4.77
CA TRP A 12 6.58 1.70 -5.02
C TRP A 12 6.70 1.18 -6.46
N ALA A 13 5.58 0.93 -7.14
CA ALA A 13 5.54 0.38 -8.49
C ALA A 13 5.35 1.44 -9.58
N GLU A 14 4.54 2.46 -9.31
CA GLU A 14 4.04 3.45 -10.26
C GLU A 14 4.62 4.85 -9.98
N ARG A 15 4.56 5.73 -10.99
CA ARG A 15 4.78 7.17 -10.85
C ARG A 15 3.45 7.89 -11.03
N ASP A 16 3.35 9.08 -10.44
CA ASP A 16 2.22 9.99 -10.56
C ASP A 16 0.89 9.31 -10.19
N VAL A 17 0.89 8.66 -9.03
CA VAL A 17 -0.24 7.89 -8.51
C VAL A 17 -1.35 8.82 -8.05
N ASP A 18 -2.51 8.69 -8.70
CA ASP A 18 -3.78 9.20 -8.20
C ASP A 18 -4.44 8.16 -7.29
N PHE A 19 -4.92 8.59 -6.12
CA PHE A 19 -5.60 7.74 -5.14
C PHE A 19 -6.74 8.49 -4.47
N ALA A 20 -7.93 7.89 -4.45
CA ALA A 20 -9.14 8.50 -3.91
C ALA A 20 -9.90 7.52 -3.00
N GLY A 21 -9.34 7.29 -1.81
CA GLY A 21 -9.99 6.54 -0.74
C GLY A 21 -10.98 7.36 0.07
N GLU A 22 -11.59 6.71 1.06
CA GLU A 22 -12.44 7.33 2.07
C GLU A 22 -11.64 8.34 2.91
N HIS A 23 -10.45 7.94 3.37
CA HIS A 23 -9.62 8.72 4.28
C HIS A 23 -8.44 9.40 3.59
N ILE A 24 -7.88 8.79 2.55
CA ILE A 24 -6.72 9.33 1.83
C ILE A 24 -7.12 9.73 0.41
N ARG A 25 -6.90 11.00 0.03
CA ARG A 25 -7.08 11.48 -1.34
C ARG A 25 -5.84 12.26 -1.78
N VAL A 26 -5.20 11.82 -2.86
CA VAL A 26 -4.01 12.44 -3.45
C VAL A 26 -4.08 12.36 -4.97
N SER A 27 -3.40 13.29 -5.64
CA SER A 27 -3.26 13.29 -7.10
C SER A 27 -1.83 13.57 -7.51
N GLY A 28 -1.34 12.83 -8.50
CA GLY A 28 0.01 12.93 -9.05
C GLY A 28 1.11 12.65 -8.03
N LEU A 29 0.86 11.79 -7.04
CA LEU A 29 1.85 11.53 -5.98
C LEU A 29 2.93 10.56 -6.48
N THR A 30 4.19 10.92 -6.27
CA THR A 30 5.36 10.08 -6.59
C THR A 30 6.27 9.96 -5.37
N ILE A 31 6.82 8.76 -5.14
CA ILE A 31 7.86 8.52 -4.13
C ILE A 31 9.16 8.13 -4.85
N GLU A 32 10.25 8.79 -4.47
CA GLU A 32 11.61 8.47 -4.91
C GLU A 32 12.59 8.56 -3.71
N PRO A 33 13.65 7.73 -3.67
CA PRO A 33 13.92 6.64 -4.61
C PRO A 33 12.96 5.47 -4.41
N ARG A 34 12.58 4.81 -5.51
CA ARG A 34 11.80 3.57 -5.43
C ARG A 34 12.64 2.39 -4.91
N PRO A 35 12.00 1.41 -4.24
CA PRO A 35 12.69 0.20 -3.80
C PRO A 35 13.34 -0.52 -4.98
N VAL A 36 14.58 -0.99 -4.77
CA VAL A 36 15.31 -1.80 -5.76
C VAL A 36 14.58 -3.12 -6.04
N GLN A 37 13.98 -3.73 -5.01
CA GLN A 37 13.22 -4.97 -5.12
C GLN A 37 11.76 -4.68 -5.53
N GLN A 38 11.31 -5.30 -6.62
CA GLN A 38 9.95 -5.18 -7.13
C GLN A 38 9.38 -6.58 -7.50
N PRO A 39 8.31 -7.07 -6.84
CA PRO A 39 7.57 -6.44 -5.74
C PRO A 39 8.33 -6.49 -4.41
N LEU A 40 8.19 -5.45 -3.59
CA LEU A 40 8.73 -5.42 -2.23
C LEU A 40 7.90 -6.34 -1.32
N PRO A 41 8.49 -7.29 -0.58
CA PRO A 41 7.74 -8.17 0.31
C PRO A 41 7.02 -7.39 1.40
N LEU A 42 5.72 -7.65 1.56
CA LEU A 42 4.88 -7.00 2.56
C LEU A 42 4.59 -7.98 3.71
N TRP A 43 4.97 -7.60 4.93
CA TRP A 43 4.67 -8.36 6.14
C TRP A 43 3.55 -7.68 6.92
N ILE A 44 2.47 -8.40 7.18
CA ILE A 44 1.30 -7.86 7.89
C ILE A 44 1.20 -8.58 9.24
N GLY A 45 1.46 -7.83 10.32
CA GLY A 45 1.33 -8.30 11.70
C GLY A 45 0.01 -7.87 12.34
N GLY A 46 -0.55 -8.76 13.16
CA GLY A 46 -1.71 -8.48 14.01
C GLY A 46 -2.56 -9.73 14.27
N ASP A 47 -3.22 -9.76 15.41
CA ASP A 47 -4.07 -10.86 15.88
C ASP A 47 -5.57 -10.54 15.77
N SER A 48 -5.93 -9.27 15.61
CA SER A 48 -7.32 -8.86 15.36
C SER A 48 -7.87 -9.51 14.09
N GLU A 49 -9.18 -9.80 14.08
CA GLU A 49 -9.86 -10.33 12.90
C GLU A 49 -9.65 -9.46 11.64
N ALA A 50 -9.60 -8.14 11.82
CA ALA A 50 -9.31 -7.21 10.73
C ALA A 50 -7.89 -7.38 10.16
N ALA A 51 -6.89 -7.62 11.02
CA ALA A 51 -5.53 -7.91 10.60
C ALA A 51 -5.45 -9.26 9.88
N ILE A 52 -6.06 -10.30 10.44
CA ILE A 52 -6.10 -11.65 9.85
C ILE A 52 -6.73 -11.62 8.46
N ARG A 53 -7.90 -10.98 8.32
CA ARG A 53 -8.58 -10.81 7.02
C ARG A 53 -7.70 -10.07 6.02
N ARG A 54 -6.99 -9.04 6.46
CA ARG A 54 -6.08 -8.27 5.61
C ARG A 54 -4.90 -9.12 5.16
N THR A 55 -4.29 -9.89 6.06
CA THR A 55 -3.21 -10.83 5.74
C THR A 55 -3.69 -11.85 4.72
N ALA A 56 -4.87 -12.45 4.89
CA ALA A 56 -5.41 -13.42 3.93
C ALA A 56 -5.68 -12.84 2.53
N ARG A 57 -5.86 -11.52 2.40
CA ARG A 57 -6.08 -10.85 1.11
C ARG A 57 -4.79 -10.42 0.43
N LEU A 58 -3.78 -10.00 1.20
CA LEU A 58 -2.59 -9.29 0.70
C LEU A 58 -1.28 -10.06 0.87
N GLY A 59 -1.26 -11.11 1.69
CA GLY A 59 -0.08 -11.93 1.99
C GLY A 59 -0.16 -13.34 1.45
#